data_AF-A0A8K0NF86-F1
#
_entry.id   AF-A0A8K0NF86-F1
#
_cell.length_a   1.000
_cell.length_b   1.000
_cell.length_c   1.000
_cell.angle_alpha   90.00
_cell.angle_beta   90.00
_cell.angle_gamma   90.00
#
_symmetry.space_group_name_H-M   'P 1'
#
loop_
_entity.id
_entity.type
_entity.pdbx_description
1 polymer ?
#
loop_
_entity_poly.entity_id
_entity_poly.type
_entity_poly.pdbx_seq_one_letter_code
_entity_poly.pdbx_strand_id
1 'polypeptide(L)'
;MAPSDSSSAASIRYRPLSRTRNEIRLLEVQPPLTEDVNERLACRLVHERLDDDPEFAGLSTLYGAVGETECIQVNGAKVAVPVNVAEALRHVRALFLTRRHDQTQQQSPGPSPDPGSVSVSFSVPGSGAGSGLAEAMPVNKASHSRSDKIPGWLRSLLKNAKQKLVDPSGSNSRGNSPPPLRIWLDLLCINMRDAKEESERRSAMKRAYRHARMVIGWLGPADDTSALAIDIIRAWDSCMPANFGEPGDREAHPENYAPIMQWMAPVAHLSDIPEGITDPREVPSYKAISTFLNRAYFRNAWMLDDMALARFPAFLVADEIVSWKQILRLNRVNEDIKDHGAEMFPDNLRHLLEYMPLNSVCTFLKEFEKRQKDDNYVPAMLSNPDPGSGSPSMVDLPRPL
;
A
#
# COMPACT_ATOMS: atom_id res chain seq x y z
N MET A 1 30.89 -39.98 8.07
CA MET A 1 29.63 -40.06 7.29
C MET A 1 28.63 -39.10 7.92
N ALA A 2 28.46 -37.93 7.31
CA ALA A 2 27.31 -37.07 7.61
C ALA A 2 26.18 -37.44 6.63
N PRO A 3 24.91 -37.49 7.06
CA PRO A 3 23.83 -37.87 6.17
C PRO A 3 23.59 -36.75 5.16
N SER A 4 23.67 -37.12 3.89
CA SER A 4 23.30 -36.33 2.73
C SER A 4 21.78 -36.20 2.64
N ASP A 5 21.19 -35.22 3.32
CA ASP A 5 19.80 -34.83 3.07
C ASP A 5 19.74 -33.91 1.84
N SER A 6 20.05 -34.48 0.66
CA SER A 6 19.60 -33.93 -0.61
C SER A 6 18.12 -34.27 -0.79
N SER A 7 17.26 -33.70 0.06
CA SER A 7 15.81 -33.70 -0.15
C SER A 7 15.54 -32.87 -1.40
N SER A 8 15.46 -33.52 -2.57
CA SER A 8 15.02 -32.89 -3.81
C SER A 8 13.71 -32.15 -3.56
N ALA A 9 13.71 -30.82 -3.70
CA ALA A 9 12.49 -30.04 -3.57
C ALA A 9 11.43 -30.62 -4.52
N ALA A 10 10.26 -30.97 -3.99
CA ALA A 10 9.23 -31.56 -4.81
C ALA A 10 8.70 -30.51 -5.77
N SER A 11 8.51 -30.88 -7.04
CA SER A 11 7.86 -30.00 -8.00
C SER A 11 6.36 -29.99 -7.80
N ILE A 12 5.75 -28.81 -7.93
CA ILE A 12 4.30 -28.67 -7.92
C ILE A 12 3.68 -29.55 -9.02
N ARG A 13 2.67 -30.34 -8.63
CA ARG A 13 1.87 -31.11 -9.59
C ARG A 13 0.72 -30.25 -10.09
N TYR A 14 0.85 -29.74 -11.31
CA TYR A 14 -0.15 -28.87 -11.93
C TYR A 14 -1.27 -29.67 -12.61
N ARG A 15 -2.51 -29.18 -12.45
CA ARG A 15 -3.61 -29.50 -13.37
C ARG A 15 -3.58 -28.51 -14.53
N PRO A 16 -3.65 -28.95 -15.81
CA PRO A 16 -3.71 -28.06 -16.96
C PRO A 16 -4.85 -27.03 -16.85
N LEU A 17 -4.62 -25.82 -17.36
CA LEU A 17 -5.65 -24.77 -17.44
C LEU A 17 -6.61 -25.04 -18.60
N SER A 18 -7.90 -24.88 -18.36
CA SER A 18 -8.89 -24.89 -19.44
C SER A 18 -8.88 -23.56 -20.21
N ARG A 19 -8.44 -23.63 -21.47
CA ARG A 19 -8.38 -22.46 -22.36
C ARG A 19 -9.75 -21.96 -22.80
N THR A 20 -10.71 -22.87 -22.98
CA THR A 20 -12.07 -22.51 -23.38
C THR A 20 -12.84 -21.83 -22.26
N ARG A 21 -12.40 -21.96 -21.01
CA ARG A 21 -13.06 -21.40 -19.83
C ARG A 21 -12.32 -20.21 -19.21
N ASN A 22 -11.33 -19.66 -19.92
CA ASN A 22 -10.50 -18.55 -19.44
C ASN A 22 -9.96 -18.78 -18.01
N GLU A 23 -9.50 -20.01 -17.74
CA GLU A 23 -9.04 -20.38 -16.40
C GLU A 23 -7.73 -19.69 -16.01
N ILE A 24 -7.58 -19.49 -14.71
CA ILE A 24 -6.37 -19.02 -14.03
C ILE A 24 -6.10 -19.88 -12.80
N ARG A 25 -4.83 -20.03 -12.44
CA ARG A 25 -4.41 -20.63 -11.17
C ARG A 25 -4.17 -19.54 -10.14
N LEU A 26 -4.64 -19.75 -8.92
CA LEU A 26 -4.43 -18.86 -7.78
C LEU A 26 -3.85 -19.66 -6.62
N LEU A 27 -2.95 -19.03 -5.87
CA LEU A 27 -2.41 -19.54 -4.62
C LEU A 27 -3.33 -19.12 -3.48
N GLU A 28 -4.07 -20.07 -2.93
CA GLU A 28 -4.86 -19.88 -1.72
C GLU A 28 -3.93 -20.06 -0.51
N VAL A 29 -3.66 -18.95 0.20
CA VAL A 29 -2.76 -18.91 1.36
C VAL A 29 -3.55 -19.16 2.64
N GLN A 30 -3.11 -20.14 3.43
CA GLN A 30 -3.72 -20.44 4.71
C GLN A 30 -3.43 -19.33 5.74
N PRO A 31 -4.37 -19.05 6.66
CA PRO A 31 -4.12 -18.11 7.76
C PRO A 31 -2.95 -18.58 8.63
N PRO A 32 -2.22 -17.65 9.26
CA PRO A 32 -1.21 -18.02 10.25
C PRO A 32 -1.90 -18.64 11.47
N LEU A 33 -1.26 -19.64 12.06
CA LEU A 33 -1.66 -20.28 13.33
C LEU A 33 -1.13 -19.51 14.55
N THR A 34 -0.13 -18.66 14.34
CA THR A 34 0.57 -17.89 15.37
C THR A 34 0.69 -16.41 14.97
N GLU A 35 1.13 -15.55 15.88
CA GLU A 35 1.45 -14.16 15.56
C GLU A 35 2.84 -13.99 14.89
N ASP A 36 3.60 -15.08 14.74
CA ASP A 36 4.92 -15.03 14.10
C ASP A 36 4.77 -14.86 12.59
N VAL A 37 5.22 -13.71 12.08
CA VAL A 37 5.24 -13.44 10.64
C VAL A 37 6.01 -14.51 9.88
N ASN A 38 7.05 -15.10 10.50
CA ASN A 38 7.94 -16.10 9.91
C ASN A 38 7.36 -17.52 9.90
N GLU A 39 6.15 -17.72 10.44
CA GLU A 39 5.48 -19.01 10.40
C GLU A 39 5.49 -19.59 8.98
N ARG A 40 5.70 -20.90 8.86
CA ARG A 40 5.76 -21.57 7.57
C ARG A 40 4.50 -21.30 6.74
N LEU A 41 4.69 -21.04 5.45
CA LEU A 41 3.58 -20.86 4.51
C LEU A 41 3.01 -22.23 4.13
N ALA A 42 1.70 -22.36 4.28
CA ALA A 42 0.92 -23.46 3.73
C ALA A 42 -0.11 -22.89 2.76
N CYS A 43 -0.13 -23.46 1.55
CA CYS A 43 -0.92 -22.96 0.45
C CYS A 43 -1.58 -24.11 -0.34
N ARG A 44 -2.65 -23.79 -1.05
CA ARG A 44 -3.27 -24.65 -2.05
C ARG A 44 -3.33 -23.93 -3.39
N LEU A 45 -3.03 -24.62 -4.48
CA LEU A 45 -3.35 -24.11 -5.81
C LEU A 45 -4.81 -24.44 -6.13
N VAL A 46 -5.55 -23.39 -6.46
CA VAL A 46 -6.94 -23.48 -6.92
C VAL A 46 -7.04 -22.94 -8.35
N HIS A 47 -8.07 -23.38 -9.06
CA HIS A 47 -8.35 -22.96 -10.43
C HIS A 47 -9.67 -22.20 -10.43
N GLU A 48 -9.63 -20.99 -10.96
CA GLU A 48 -10.79 -20.11 -11.08
C GLU A 48 -10.95 -19.71 -12.55
N ARG A 49 -12.13 -19.22 -12.91
CA ARG A 49 -12.40 -18.69 -14.24
C ARG A 49 -12.43 -17.17 -14.15
N LEU A 50 -11.66 -16.48 -14.98
CA LEU A 50 -11.64 -15.02 -14.95
C LEU A 50 -13.00 -14.40 -15.32
N ASP A 51 -13.79 -15.10 -16.13
CA ASP A 51 -15.13 -14.68 -16.54
C ASP A 51 -16.12 -14.64 -15.35
N ASP A 52 -15.80 -15.35 -14.26
CA ASP A 52 -16.61 -15.41 -13.04
C ASP A 52 -16.18 -14.31 -12.02
N ASP A 53 -15.37 -13.32 -12.42
CA ASP A 53 -14.86 -12.19 -11.61
C ASP A 53 -14.27 -12.62 -10.24
N PRO A 54 -13.30 -13.56 -10.20
CA PRO A 54 -12.81 -14.12 -8.95
C PRO A 54 -12.05 -13.05 -8.15
N GLU A 55 -12.27 -13.00 -6.83
CA GLU A 55 -11.53 -12.09 -5.97
C GLU A 55 -10.12 -12.64 -5.63
N PHE A 56 -9.08 -11.93 -6.06
CA PHE A 56 -7.70 -12.21 -5.70
C PHE A 56 -6.82 -10.96 -5.76
N ALA A 57 -5.65 -11.02 -5.11
CA ALA A 57 -4.58 -10.04 -5.24
C ALA A 57 -3.47 -10.58 -6.14
N GLY A 58 -2.78 -9.73 -6.89
CA GLY A 58 -1.50 -10.07 -7.51
C GLY A 58 -0.34 -9.77 -6.57
N LEU A 59 0.70 -10.58 -6.62
CA LEU A 59 1.98 -10.30 -5.98
C LEU A 59 3.04 -10.13 -7.06
N SER A 60 3.66 -8.95 -7.09
CA SER A 60 4.79 -8.60 -7.93
C SER A 60 6.02 -8.44 -7.05
N THR A 61 7.06 -9.23 -7.27
CA THR A 61 8.25 -9.23 -6.42
C THR A 61 9.49 -9.63 -7.20
N LEU A 62 10.65 -9.12 -6.81
CA LEU A 62 11.93 -9.61 -7.30
C LEU A 62 12.19 -11.01 -6.73
N TYR A 63 12.87 -11.88 -7.47
CA TYR A 63 13.19 -13.21 -6.95
C TYR A 63 14.40 -13.20 -6.00
N GLY A 64 15.18 -12.12 -5.98
CA GLY A 64 16.36 -11.99 -5.11
C GLY A 64 17.58 -12.72 -5.66
N ALA A 65 18.53 -13.04 -4.76
CA ALA A 65 19.77 -13.72 -5.11
C ALA A 65 19.51 -15.14 -5.66
N VAL A 66 20.24 -15.50 -6.72
CA VAL A 66 20.13 -16.82 -7.35
C VAL A 66 20.62 -17.89 -6.39
N GLY A 67 19.76 -18.87 -6.09
CA GLY A 67 20.11 -20.06 -5.30
C GLY A 67 19.67 -20.01 -3.83
N GLU A 68 19.29 -18.84 -3.31
CA GLU A 68 18.71 -18.74 -1.97
C GLU A 68 17.23 -19.12 -2.01
N THR A 69 16.91 -20.28 -1.46
CA THR A 69 15.55 -20.82 -1.45
C THR A 69 15.10 -21.27 -0.07
N GLU A 70 13.79 -21.22 0.15
CA GLU A 70 13.12 -21.78 1.32
C GLU A 70 11.96 -22.69 0.88
N CYS A 71 11.67 -23.72 1.68
CA CYS A 71 10.55 -24.62 1.45
C CYS A 71 9.24 -24.09 2.04
N ILE A 72 8.24 -23.90 1.17
CA ILE A 72 6.83 -23.69 1.54
C ILE A 72 6.02 -24.97 1.29
N GLN A 73 4.83 -25.09 1.88
CA GLN A 73 3.91 -26.17 1.58
C GLN A 73 2.89 -25.75 0.51
N VAL A 74 2.82 -26.47 -0.61
CA VAL A 74 1.81 -26.26 -1.66
C VAL A 74 1.13 -27.59 -1.97
N ASN A 75 -0.19 -27.66 -1.82
CA ASN A 75 -0.97 -28.89 -2.00
C ASN A 75 -0.43 -30.07 -1.14
N GLY A 76 0.08 -29.77 0.07
CA GLY A 76 0.69 -30.74 0.97
C GLY A 76 2.13 -31.16 0.62
N ALA A 77 2.68 -30.73 -0.52
CA ALA A 77 4.07 -31.01 -0.92
C ALA A 77 5.01 -29.87 -0.50
N LYS A 78 6.27 -30.21 -0.20
CA LYS A 78 7.34 -29.22 0.06
C LYS A 78 7.89 -28.68 -1.26
N VAL A 79 7.77 -27.38 -1.48
CA VAL A 79 8.20 -26.68 -2.70
C VAL A 79 9.22 -25.63 -2.31
N ALA A 80 10.39 -25.66 -2.95
CA ALA A 80 11.40 -24.62 -2.79
C ALA A 80 11.04 -23.39 -3.64
N VAL A 81 11.03 -22.23 -3.01
CA VAL A 81 10.84 -20.92 -3.65
C VAL A 81 11.96 -19.97 -3.23
N PRO A 82 12.28 -18.93 -4.01
CA PRO A 82 13.26 -17.94 -3.60
C PRO A 82 12.88 -17.31 -2.24
N VAL A 83 13.88 -17.04 -1.38
CA VAL A 83 13.64 -16.51 -0.02
C VAL A 83 12.82 -15.22 -0.07
N ASN A 84 13.14 -14.30 -0.99
CA ASN A 84 12.41 -13.03 -1.12
C ASN A 84 10.93 -13.24 -1.52
N VAL A 85 10.62 -14.32 -2.25
CA VAL A 85 9.23 -14.67 -2.61
C VAL A 85 8.49 -15.22 -1.39
N ALA A 86 9.12 -16.09 -0.61
CA ALA A 86 8.54 -16.59 0.64
C ALA A 86 8.29 -15.44 1.63
N GLU A 87 9.26 -14.54 1.79
CA GLU A 87 9.14 -13.35 2.63
C GLU A 87 7.98 -12.46 2.18
N ALA A 88 7.93 -12.10 0.89
CA ALA A 88 6.83 -11.31 0.33
C ALA A 88 5.44 -11.95 0.61
N LEU A 89 5.32 -13.27 0.43
CA LEU A 89 4.08 -14.00 0.72
C LEU A 89 3.71 -13.96 2.20
N ARG A 90 4.67 -14.05 3.13
CA ARG A 90 4.41 -13.93 4.58
C ARG A 90 3.92 -12.55 4.96
N HIS A 91 4.53 -11.50 4.42
CA HIS A 91 4.13 -10.12 4.69
C HIS A 91 2.75 -9.81 4.11
N VAL A 92 2.45 -10.29 2.90
CA VAL A 92 1.10 -10.20 2.33
C VAL A 92 0.09 -11.00 3.17
N ARG A 93 0.43 -12.22 3.61
CA ARG A 93 -0.41 -13.01 4.52
C ARG A 93 -0.69 -12.24 5.80
N ALA A 94 0.32 -11.64 6.41
CA ALA A 94 0.18 -10.89 7.65
C ALA A 94 -0.71 -9.65 7.47
N LEU A 95 -0.54 -8.93 6.36
CA LEU A 95 -1.33 -7.74 6.01
C LEU A 95 -2.84 -8.05 5.93
N PHE A 96 -3.22 -9.21 5.37
CA PHE A 96 -4.63 -9.54 5.13
C PHE A 96 -5.26 -10.50 6.16
N LEU A 97 -4.48 -11.32 6.88
CA LEU A 97 -5.02 -12.40 7.71
C LEU A 97 -4.79 -12.25 9.22
N THR A 98 -3.77 -11.52 9.69
CA THR A 98 -3.41 -11.51 11.13
C THR A 98 -4.40 -10.75 12.03
N ARG A 99 -5.30 -9.92 11.50
CA ARG A 99 -6.29 -9.16 12.32
C ARG A 99 -7.72 -9.65 12.27
N ARG A 100 -7.98 -10.87 11.78
CA ARG A 100 -9.35 -11.43 11.81
C ARG A 100 -9.82 -11.83 13.21
N HIS A 101 -8.93 -11.95 14.20
CA HIS A 101 -9.28 -12.40 15.55
C HIS A 101 -9.83 -11.30 16.50
N ASP A 102 -9.48 -10.02 16.33
CA ASP A 102 -9.93 -8.98 17.27
C ASP A 102 -11.40 -8.58 17.11
N GLN A 103 -12.01 -8.79 15.94
CA GLN A 103 -13.40 -8.38 15.69
C GLN A 103 -14.44 -9.41 16.15
N THR A 104 -14.05 -10.66 16.42
CA THR A 104 -14.99 -11.71 16.84
C THR A 104 -15.23 -11.76 18.35
N GLN A 105 -14.45 -11.02 19.17
CA GLN A 105 -14.63 -10.97 20.62
C GLN A 105 -15.27 -9.67 21.16
N GLN A 106 -15.59 -8.69 20.32
CA GLN A 106 -16.26 -7.43 20.73
C GLN A 106 -17.80 -7.45 20.56
N GLN A 107 -18.42 -8.62 20.49
CA GLN A 107 -19.88 -8.75 20.64
C GLN A 107 -20.20 -9.73 21.78
N SER A 108 -20.00 -9.25 23.00
CA SER A 108 -20.71 -9.74 24.18
C SER A 108 -21.14 -8.50 24.96
N PRO A 109 -22.43 -8.30 25.24
CA PRO A 109 -22.88 -7.12 25.97
C PRO A 109 -22.51 -7.30 27.44
N GLY A 110 -21.38 -6.73 27.85
CA GLY A 110 -21.04 -6.53 29.26
C GLY A 110 -21.88 -5.40 29.87
N PRO A 111 -22.20 -5.45 31.18
CA PRO A 111 -23.20 -4.59 31.79
C PRO A 111 -22.74 -3.13 31.83
N SER A 112 -23.71 -2.23 31.62
CA SER A 112 -23.57 -0.78 31.66
C SER A 112 -22.89 -0.30 32.96
N PRO A 113 -21.94 0.65 32.90
CA PRO A 113 -21.40 1.26 34.11
C PRO A 113 -22.36 2.34 34.65
N ASP A 114 -22.64 2.28 35.95
CA ASP A 114 -23.34 3.31 36.71
C ASP A 114 -22.57 4.65 36.69
N PRO A 115 -23.27 5.81 36.67
CA PRO A 115 -22.64 7.13 36.69
C PRO A 115 -22.40 7.57 38.13
N GLY A 116 -21.15 7.55 38.60
CA GLY A 116 -20.85 8.03 39.95
C GLY A 116 -19.37 8.15 40.30
N SER A 117 -18.89 9.39 40.31
CA SER A 117 -17.66 9.89 40.95
C SER A 117 -16.30 9.58 40.28
N VAL A 118 -15.76 10.59 39.58
CA VAL A 118 -14.31 10.80 39.46
C VAL A 118 -14.02 12.19 40.04
N SER A 119 -13.40 12.22 41.21
CA SER A 119 -12.84 13.43 41.82
C SER A 119 -11.46 13.69 41.24
N VAL A 120 -11.29 14.83 40.57
CA VAL A 120 -9.98 15.32 40.09
C VAL A 120 -9.37 16.21 41.17
N SER A 121 -8.24 15.81 41.73
CA SER A 121 -7.41 16.66 42.60
C SER A 121 -6.28 17.30 41.79
N PHE A 122 -6.32 18.62 41.65
CA PHE A 122 -5.22 19.43 41.12
C PHE A 122 -4.14 19.63 42.18
N SER A 123 -2.87 19.50 41.80
CA SER A 123 -1.71 19.94 42.59
C SER A 123 -0.87 20.87 41.73
N VAL A 124 -0.68 22.10 42.21
CA VAL A 124 0.21 23.13 41.64
C VAL A 124 1.51 23.16 42.43
N PRO A 125 2.66 23.27 41.77
CA PRO A 125 3.76 24.12 42.26
C PRO A 125 4.17 25.10 41.14
N GLY A 126 4.45 26.39 41.37
CA GLY A 126 5.17 27.02 42.47
C GLY A 126 6.44 27.65 41.88
N SER A 127 6.44 28.98 41.67
CA SER A 127 7.50 29.77 41.04
C SER A 127 8.86 29.66 41.72
N GLY A 128 9.92 29.60 40.90
CA GLY A 128 11.30 29.89 41.28
C GLY A 128 12.15 30.17 40.04
N ALA A 129 12.66 31.40 39.92
CA ALA A 129 13.48 31.87 38.80
C ALA A 129 14.94 31.42 38.93
N GLY A 130 15.59 31.08 37.80
CA GLY A 130 17.04 30.86 37.74
C GLY A 130 17.54 30.30 36.40
N SER A 131 18.02 31.20 35.52
CA SER A 131 19.20 31.07 34.64
C SER A 131 19.59 29.69 34.05
N GLY A 132 19.44 29.57 32.71
CA GLY A 132 20.52 29.17 31.80
C GLY A 132 21.00 27.72 31.79
N LEU A 133 20.47 26.93 30.83
CA LEU A 133 21.17 26.03 29.90
C LEU A 133 20.08 25.21 29.19
N ALA A 134 20.07 25.25 27.86
CA ALA A 134 19.11 24.54 27.03
C ALA A 134 19.34 23.03 27.13
N GLU A 135 18.55 22.37 27.95
CA GLU A 135 18.47 20.92 28.04
C GLU A 135 17.62 20.39 26.87
N ALA A 136 18.24 19.56 26.04
CA ALA A 136 17.60 18.90 24.91
C ALA A 136 16.35 18.15 25.37
N MET A 137 15.19 18.50 24.80
CA MET A 137 13.95 17.79 25.09
C MET A 137 14.04 16.35 24.55
N PRO A 138 13.61 15.35 25.32
CA PRO A 138 13.59 13.98 24.85
C PRO A 138 12.55 13.85 23.74
N VAL A 139 13.00 13.36 22.57
CA VAL A 139 12.11 12.85 21.53
C VAL A 139 11.21 11.82 22.18
N ASN A 140 9.94 12.17 22.38
CA ASN A 140 8.92 11.24 22.83
C ASN A 140 8.89 10.10 21.81
N LYS A 141 9.47 8.95 22.17
CA LYS A 141 9.15 7.66 21.57
C LYS A 141 7.70 7.37 21.92
N ALA A 142 6.79 7.99 21.18
CA ALA A 142 5.41 7.55 21.13
C ALA A 142 5.46 6.11 20.58
N SER A 143 5.40 5.14 21.49
CA SER A 143 5.08 3.76 21.18
C SER A 143 3.70 3.78 20.53
N HIS A 144 3.67 3.92 19.20
CA HIS A 144 2.45 3.84 18.43
C HIS A 144 1.86 2.46 18.71
N SER A 145 0.74 2.45 19.44
CA SER A 145 0.00 1.23 19.70
C SER A 145 -0.31 0.56 18.35
N ARG A 146 -0.14 -0.75 18.27
CA ARG A 146 -0.21 -1.54 17.03
C ARG A 146 -1.57 -1.43 16.31
N SER A 147 -2.57 -0.68 16.77
CA SER A 147 -3.95 -0.72 16.25
C SER A 147 -4.23 0.07 14.95
N ASP A 148 -3.39 1.01 14.49
CA ASP A 148 -3.76 1.90 13.36
C ASP A 148 -3.20 1.56 11.97
N LYS A 149 -2.44 0.48 11.82
CA LYS A 149 -1.57 0.23 10.65
C LYS A 149 -2.20 0.07 9.24
N ILE A 150 -3.50 -0.22 9.11
CA ILE A 150 -4.12 -0.38 7.78
C ILE A 150 -4.69 0.96 7.32
N PRO A 151 -4.23 1.53 6.19
CA PRO A 151 -4.79 2.77 5.65
C PRO A 151 -6.30 2.67 5.39
N GLY A 152 -7.04 3.76 5.61
CA GLY A 152 -8.50 3.79 5.43
C GLY A 152 -8.95 3.38 4.02
N TRP A 153 -8.19 3.76 2.98
CA TRP A 153 -8.44 3.33 1.59
C TRP A 153 -8.36 1.82 1.44
N LEU A 154 -7.42 1.16 2.13
CA LEU A 154 -7.25 -0.29 2.08
C LEU A 154 -8.39 -0.98 2.82
N ARG A 155 -8.84 -0.42 3.95
CA ARG A 155 -10.05 -0.89 4.65
C ARG A 155 -11.29 -0.77 3.76
N SER A 156 -11.48 0.36 3.06
CA SER A 156 -12.59 0.58 2.14
C SER A 156 -12.55 -0.39 0.95
N LEU A 157 -11.36 -0.53 0.35
CA LEU A 157 -11.12 -1.48 -0.72
C LEU A 157 -11.40 -2.92 -0.25
N LEU A 158 -11.10 -3.29 0.99
CA LEU A 158 -11.45 -4.61 1.54
C LEU A 158 -12.93 -4.74 1.97
N LYS A 159 -13.60 -3.66 2.38
CA LYS A 159 -15.05 -3.65 2.70
C LYS A 159 -15.91 -3.89 1.47
N ASN A 160 -15.56 -3.26 0.34
CA ASN A 160 -16.23 -3.50 -0.93
C ASN A 160 -16.04 -4.94 -1.43
N ALA A 161 -15.04 -5.67 -0.90
CA ALA A 161 -14.87 -7.10 -1.17
C ALA A 161 -16.00 -7.85 -0.47
N LYS A 162 -16.15 -7.58 0.83
CA LYS A 162 -17.14 -8.23 1.70
C LYS A 162 -18.58 -8.04 1.21
N GLN A 163 -18.90 -6.92 0.54
CA GLN A 163 -20.23 -6.68 -0.03
C GLN A 163 -20.53 -7.49 -1.32
N LYS A 164 -19.52 -7.84 -2.13
CA LYS A 164 -19.67 -8.75 -3.27
C LYS A 164 -19.62 -10.24 -2.87
N LEU A 165 -19.17 -10.54 -1.65
CA LEU A 165 -19.06 -11.89 -1.08
C LEU A 165 -20.36 -12.40 -0.45
N VAL A 166 -21.42 -11.58 -0.40
CA VAL A 166 -22.76 -12.00 0.00
C VAL A 166 -23.62 -12.08 -1.25
N ASP A 167 -23.65 -13.26 -1.86
CA ASP A 167 -24.59 -13.57 -2.93
C ASP A 167 -26.01 -13.70 -2.33
N PRO A 168 -27.03 -12.91 -2.73
CA PRO A 168 -28.39 -13.07 -2.24
C PRO A 168 -29.08 -14.34 -2.76
N SER A 169 -28.43 -15.14 -3.61
CA SER A 169 -29.09 -16.29 -4.24
C SER A 169 -28.09 -17.34 -4.75
N GLY A 170 -27.60 -18.22 -3.86
CA GLY A 170 -26.84 -19.38 -4.34
C GLY A 170 -26.09 -20.23 -3.31
N SER A 171 -26.81 -21.16 -2.68
CA SER A 171 -26.30 -22.30 -1.89
C SER A 171 -25.84 -22.04 -0.44
N ASN A 172 -26.57 -22.67 0.47
CA ASN A 172 -26.22 -22.90 1.86
C ASN A 172 -24.84 -23.59 1.97
N SER A 173 -23.80 -22.82 2.23
CA SER A 173 -22.59 -23.35 2.88
C SER A 173 -22.57 -22.84 4.32
N ARG A 174 -22.80 -23.79 5.25
CA ARG A 174 -22.63 -23.60 6.68
C ARG A 174 -21.16 -23.29 6.96
N GLY A 175 -20.87 -22.05 7.32
CA GLY A 175 -19.58 -21.63 7.86
C GLY A 175 -19.44 -20.12 7.82
N ASN A 176 -19.46 -19.47 8.98
CA ASN A 176 -19.22 -18.03 9.15
C ASN A 176 -17.75 -17.63 8.88
N SER A 177 -17.07 -18.38 8.01
CA SER A 177 -15.64 -18.26 7.75
C SER A 177 -15.41 -17.22 6.66
N PRO A 178 -14.55 -16.22 6.91
CA PRO A 178 -14.26 -15.22 5.90
C PRO A 178 -13.54 -15.86 4.71
N PRO A 179 -13.68 -15.30 3.51
CA PRO A 179 -13.12 -15.89 2.31
C PRO A 179 -11.60 -16.01 2.39
N PRO A 180 -11.03 -17.04 1.74
CA PRO A 180 -9.60 -17.30 1.80
C PRO A 180 -8.81 -16.24 1.04
N LEU A 181 -7.56 -16.00 1.47
CA LEU A 181 -6.64 -15.11 0.77
C LEU A 181 -6.12 -15.80 -0.49
N ARG A 182 -6.51 -15.30 -1.66
CA ARG A 182 -6.04 -15.80 -2.95
C ARG A 182 -5.04 -14.81 -3.56
N ILE A 183 -3.89 -15.32 -3.95
CA ILE A 183 -2.79 -14.56 -4.53
C ILE A 183 -2.43 -15.15 -5.88
N TRP A 184 -2.32 -14.32 -6.91
CA TRP A 184 -1.65 -14.69 -8.14
C TRP A 184 -0.18 -14.27 -8.08
N LEU A 185 0.72 -15.22 -8.32
CA LEU A 185 2.16 -15.01 -8.43
C LEU A 185 2.67 -15.88 -9.58
N ASP A 186 3.36 -15.28 -10.54
CA ASP A 186 3.80 -15.95 -11.76
C ASP A 186 4.61 -17.23 -11.49
N LEU A 187 5.54 -17.18 -10.51
CA LEU A 187 6.39 -18.31 -10.12
C LEU A 187 5.61 -19.58 -9.77
N LEU A 188 4.45 -19.44 -9.11
CA LEU A 188 3.67 -20.56 -8.57
C LEU A 188 2.37 -20.82 -9.35
N CYS A 189 1.86 -19.82 -10.05
CA CYS A 189 0.60 -19.91 -10.78
C CYS A 189 0.81 -20.29 -12.24
N ILE A 190 2.04 -20.19 -12.77
CA ILE A 190 2.40 -20.61 -14.14
C ILE A 190 3.25 -21.87 -14.07
N ASN A 191 2.91 -22.86 -14.88
CA ASN A 191 3.71 -24.07 -14.97
C ASN A 191 4.86 -23.84 -15.95
N MET A 192 6.02 -23.43 -15.43
CA MET A 192 7.22 -23.19 -16.24
C MET A 192 7.78 -24.43 -16.95
N ARG A 193 7.26 -25.64 -16.64
CA ARG A 193 7.62 -26.87 -17.36
C ARG A 193 6.69 -27.17 -18.54
N ASP A 194 5.58 -26.45 -18.64
CA ASP A 194 4.71 -26.49 -19.81
C ASP A 194 5.18 -25.39 -20.78
N ALA A 195 5.74 -25.81 -21.92
CA ALA A 195 6.32 -24.90 -22.90
C ALA A 195 5.30 -23.88 -23.43
N LYS A 196 4.01 -24.24 -23.43
CA LYS A 196 2.96 -23.36 -23.91
C LYS A 196 2.67 -22.27 -22.88
N GLU A 197 2.53 -22.62 -21.61
CA GLU A 197 2.39 -21.66 -20.52
C GLU A 197 3.60 -20.72 -20.40
N GLU A 198 4.81 -21.26 -20.55
CA GLU A 198 6.04 -20.47 -20.54
C GLU A 198 6.03 -19.42 -21.68
N SER A 199 5.69 -19.84 -22.90
CA SER A 199 5.60 -18.94 -24.06
C SER A 199 4.54 -17.83 -23.87
N GLU A 200 3.50 -18.11 -23.07
CA GLU A 200 2.38 -17.21 -22.81
C GLU A 200 2.52 -16.44 -21.49
N ARG A 201 3.63 -16.62 -20.75
CA ARG A 201 3.85 -16.05 -19.42
C ARG A 201 3.51 -14.56 -19.33
N ARG A 202 4.00 -13.77 -20.28
CA ARG A 202 3.72 -12.32 -20.32
C ARG A 202 2.23 -12.02 -20.50
N SER A 203 1.55 -12.74 -21.40
CA SER A 203 0.11 -12.57 -21.61
C SER A 203 -0.70 -13.00 -20.38
N ALA A 204 -0.30 -14.11 -19.74
CA ALA A 204 -0.91 -14.58 -18.51
C ALA A 204 -0.79 -13.56 -17.37
N MET A 205 0.39 -12.93 -17.20
CA MET A 205 0.59 -11.89 -16.20
C MET A 205 -0.29 -10.67 -16.45
N LYS A 206 -0.32 -10.16 -17.68
CA LYS A 206 -1.19 -9.02 -18.04
C LYS A 206 -2.67 -9.32 -17.78
N ARG A 207 -3.12 -10.53 -18.09
CA ARG A 207 -4.49 -11.00 -17.79
C ARG A 207 -4.74 -11.03 -16.29
N ALA A 208 -3.84 -11.62 -15.51
CA ALA A 208 -3.97 -11.75 -14.07
C ALA A 208 -4.03 -10.37 -13.39
N TYR A 209 -3.10 -9.47 -13.70
CA TYR A 209 -3.03 -8.16 -13.06
C TYR A 209 -4.25 -7.28 -13.37
N ARG A 210 -4.80 -7.36 -14.59
CA ARG A 210 -6.04 -6.64 -14.95
C ARG A 210 -7.26 -7.07 -14.14
N HIS A 211 -7.37 -8.36 -13.83
CA HIS A 211 -8.50 -8.91 -13.08
C HIS A 211 -8.26 -8.93 -11.57
N ALA A 212 -7.01 -8.78 -11.14
CA ALA A 212 -6.69 -8.68 -9.71
C ALA A 212 -7.33 -7.43 -9.11
N ARG A 213 -7.90 -7.59 -7.91
CA ARG A 213 -8.46 -6.47 -7.14
C ARG A 213 -7.40 -5.40 -6.87
N MET A 214 -6.19 -5.86 -6.59
CA MET A 214 -5.00 -5.06 -6.40
C MET A 214 -3.78 -5.87 -6.82
N VAL A 215 -2.68 -5.20 -7.13
CA VAL A 215 -1.37 -5.84 -7.28
C VAL A 215 -0.41 -5.18 -6.31
N ILE A 216 0.28 -6.00 -5.53
CA ILE A 216 1.20 -5.57 -4.48
C ILE A 216 2.62 -5.77 -4.98
N GLY A 217 3.35 -4.66 -5.14
CA GLY A 217 4.79 -4.64 -5.35
C GLY A 217 5.50 -4.79 -4.01
N TRP A 218 6.18 -5.91 -3.79
CA TRP A 218 7.03 -6.10 -2.62
C TRP A 218 8.36 -5.36 -2.79
N LEU A 219 8.61 -4.39 -1.91
CA LEU A 219 9.81 -3.57 -1.91
C LEU A 219 10.97 -4.15 -1.08
N GLY A 220 10.70 -5.18 -0.28
CA GLY A 220 11.67 -5.79 0.62
C GLY A 220 11.40 -5.50 2.10
N PRO A 221 12.27 -6.02 2.98
CA PRO A 221 12.24 -5.73 4.41
C PRO A 221 12.48 -4.23 4.68
N ALA A 222 12.19 -3.82 5.92
CA ALA A 222 12.50 -2.47 6.36
C ALA A 222 14.00 -2.31 6.59
N ASP A 223 14.53 -1.15 6.22
CA ASP A 223 15.82 -0.65 6.70
C ASP A 223 15.59 0.45 7.76
N ASP A 224 16.68 1.03 8.24
CA ASP A 224 16.69 2.09 9.25
C ASP A 224 16.00 3.38 8.79
N THR A 225 15.74 3.53 7.49
CA THR A 225 15.10 4.71 6.90
C THR A 225 13.64 4.49 6.49
N SER A 226 13.20 3.24 6.36
CA SER A 226 11.86 2.88 5.86
C SER A 226 10.72 3.58 6.60
N ALA A 227 10.74 3.58 7.93
CA ALA A 227 9.66 4.17 8.72
C ALA A 227 9.51 5.67 8.45
N LEU A 228 10.63 6.40 8.48
CA LEU A 228 10.64 7.84 8.20
C LEU A 228 10.17 8.15 6.77
N ALA A 229 10.56 7.35 5.77
CA ALA A 229 10.10 7.54 4.39
C ALA A 229 8.58 7.40 4.29
N ILE A 230 8.01 6.39 4.95
CA ILE A 230 6.56 6.14 4.98
C ILE A 230 5.82 7.29 5.66
N ASP A 231 6.35 7.79 6.78
CA ASP A 231 5.76 8.90 7.52
C ASP A 231 5.76 10.19 6.69
N ILE A 232 6.87 10.50 6.00
CA ILE A 232 6.96 11.65 5.08
C ILE A 232 5.95 11.51 3.95
N ILE A 233 5.90 10.35 3.28
CA ILE A 233 4.95 10.11 2.18
C ILE A 233 3.51 10.33 2.63
N ARG A 234 3.14 9.81 3.82
CA ARG A 234 1.79 9.95 4.37
C ARG A 234 1.47 11.37 4.81
N ALA A 235 2.42 12.04 5.46
CA ALA A 235 2.26 13.40 5.93
C ALA A 235 2.07 14.37 4.77
N TRP A 236 2.91 14.27 3.73
CA TRP A 236 2.80 15.08 2.52
C TRP A 236 1.50 14.79 1.76
N ASP A 237 1.17 13.53 1.54
CA ASP A 237 -0.07 13.13 0.86
C ASP A 237 -1.33 13.67 1.57
N SER A 238 -1.33 13.66 2.91
CA SER A 238 -2.45 14.11 3.74
C SER A 238 -2.63 15.63 3.75
N CYS A 239 -1.55 16.40 3.60
CA CYS A 239 -1.62 17.86 3.57
C CYS A 239 -1.84 18.40 2.16
N MET A 240 -1.31 17.71 1.15
CA MET A 240 -1.37 18.15 -0.25
C MET A 240 -2.82 18.13 -0.76
N PRO A 241 -3.25 19.15 -1.54
CA PRO A 241 -4.60 19.20 -2.12
C PRO A 241 -4.92 17.95 -2.95
N ALA A 242 -6.17 17.51 -2.94
CA ALA A 242 -6.59 16.29 -3.64
C ALA A 242 -6.39 16.38 -5.17
N ASN A 243 -6.59 17.56 -5.73
CA ASN A 243 -6.47 17.96 -7.13
C ASN A 243 -5.04 18.36 -7.56
N PHE A 244 -4.05 18.24 -6.68
CA PHE A 244 -2.68 18.63 -6.99
C PHE A 244 -2.12 17.90 -8.24
N GLY A 245 -1.69 18.68 -9.22
CA GLY A 245 -1.14 18.28 -10.51
C GLY A 245 -2.19 17.93 -11.57
N GLU A 246 -3.48 18.20 -11.33
CA GLU A 246 -4.50 18.07 -12.38
C GLU A 246 -4.43 19.24 -13.38
N PRO A 247 -4.84 19.04 -14.66
CA PRO A 247 -4.82 20.09 -15.65
C PRO A 247 -5.62 21.33 -15.22
N GLY A 248 -5.01 22.52 -15.26
CA GLY A 248 -5.65 23.78 -14.88
C GLY A 248 -5.65 24.09 -13.38
N ASP A 249 -5.22 23.14 -12.54
CA ASP A 249 -5.26 23.30 -11.08
C ASP A 249 -4.24 24.34 -10.60
N ARG A 250 -3.07 24.41 -11.24
CA ARG A 250 -2.04 25.40 -10.92
C ARG A 250 -2.47 26.83 -11.20
N GLU A 251 -3.17 27.06 -12.30
CA GLU A 251 -3.69 28.38 -12.66
C GLU A 251 -4.81 28.81 -11.70
N ALA A 252 -5.63 27.86 -11.26
CA ALA A 252 -6.73 28.11 -10.32
C ALA A 252 -6.24 28.32 -8.88
N HIS A 253 -5.19 27.61 -8.47
CA HIS A 253 -4.68 27.58 -7.11
C HIS A 253 -3.14 27.72 -7.05
N PRO A 254 -2.58 28.83 -7.55
CA PRO A 254 -1.12 29.03 -7.60
C PRO A 254 -0.45 28.94 -6.23
N GLU A 255 -1.16 29.25 -5.14
CA GLU A 255 -0.69 29.13 -3.76
C GLU A 255 -0.35 27.68 -3.34
N ASN A 256 -0.92 26.69 -4.02
CA ASN A 256 -0.66 25.27 -3.74
C ASN A 256 0.58 24.73 -4.45
N TYR A 257 1.19 25.51 -5.34
CA TYR A 257 2.34 25.10 -6.14
C TYR A 257 3.57 25.92 -5.77
N ALA A 258 4.72 25.43 -6.22
CA ALA A 258 5.98 26.13 -6.12
C ALA A 258 5.91 27.53 -6.78
N PRO A 259 6.47 28.57 -6.11
CA PRO A 259 7.32 28.49 -4.92
C PRO A 259 6.58 28.52 -3.56
N ILE A 260 5.27 28.78 -3.54
CA ILE A 260 4.50 29.07 -2.31
C ILE A 260 4.20 27.80 -1.52
N MET A 261 3.59 26.80 -2.17
CA MET A 261 3.27 25.49 -1.60
C MET A 261 2.62 25.54 -0.21
N GLN A 262 1.61 26.39 0.00
CA GLN A 262 1.06 26.70 1.33
C GLN A 262 0.70 25.48 2.20
N TRP A 263 0.29 24.38 1.56
CA TRP A 263 -0.07 23.13 2.22
C TRP A 263 1.12 22.42 2.90
N MET A 264 2.35 22.79 2.56
CA MET A 264 3.57 22.24 3.15
C MET A 264 3.85 22.81 4.55
N ALA A 265 3.27 23.95 4.92
CA ALA A 265 3.49 24.59 6.23
C ALA A 265 3.41 23.64 7.45
N PRO A 266 2.38 22.79 7.63
CA PRO A 266 2.31 21.85 8.76
C PRO A 266 3.40 20.77 8.75
N VAL A 267 4.03 20.51 7.59
CA VAL A 267 5.00 19.44 7.37
C VAL A 267 6.38 19.94 6.93
N ALA A 268 6.61 21.26 6.93
CA ALA A 268 7.86 21.87 6.47
C ALA A 268 9.06 21.39 7.30
N HIS A 269 8.85 21.15 8.60
CA HIS A 269 9.85 20.62 9.52
C HIS A 269 10.43 19.25 9.10
N LEU A 270 9.70 18.48 8.28
CA LEU A 270 10.23 17.22 7.73
C LEU A 270 11.36 17.46 6.74
N SER A 271 11.49 18.66 6.18
CA SER A 271 12.55 19.06 5.26
C SER A 271 13.66 19.86 5.93
N ASP A 272 13.59 20.10 7.25
CA ASP A 272 14.62 20.82 7.97
C ASP A 272 15.97 20.10 7.89
N ILE A 273 17.04 20.88 7.87
CA ILE A 273 18.42 20.39 7.93
C ILE A 273 18.86 20.44 9.40
N PRO A 274 19.04 19.30 10.07
CA PRO A 274 19.49 19.27 11.46
C PRO A 274 20.84 19.97 11.65
N GLU A 275 21.01 20.58 12.82
CA GLU A 275 22.29 21.21 13.19
C GLU A 275 23.45 20.22 13.09
N GLY A 276 24.58 20.69 12.54
CA GLY A 276 25.79 19.89 12.38
C GLY A 276 25.85 19.01 11.13
N ILE A 277 24.77 18.91 10.34
CA ILE A 277 24.80 18.22 9.05
C ILE A 277 25.29 19.17 7.96
N THR A 278 26.46 18.88 7.40
CA THR A 278 27.07 19.67 6.31
C THR A 278 26.90 19.04 4.94
N ASP A 279 26.76 17.70 4.86
CA ASP A 279 26.44 17.01 3.62
C ASP A 279 24.91 16.88 3.50
N PRO A 280 24.26 17.52 2.51
CA PRO A 280 22.82 17.43 2.34
C PRO A 280 22.32 15.98 2.09
N ARG A 281 23.20 15.06 1.70
CA ARG A 281 22.87 13.63 1.53
C ARG A 281 22.67 12.89 2.85
N GLU A 282 23.20 13.44 3.95
CA GLU A 282 23.03 12.89 5.29
C GLU A 282 21.80 13.45 6.01
N VAL A 283 21.07 14.39 5.38
CA VAL A 283 19.79 14.87 5.91
C VAL A 283 18.81 13.69 6.01
N PRO A 284 18.25 13.39 7.19
CA PRO A 284 17.47 12.16 7.40
C PRO A 284 16.29 11.98 6.46
N SER A 285 15.54 13.05 6.18
CA SER A 285 14.37 13.01 5.30
C SER A 285 14.73 12.76 3.84
N TYR A 286 15.78 13.45 3.37
CA TYR A 286 16.34 13.20 2.05
C TYR A 286 16.80 11.74 1.92
N LYS A 287 17.64 11.27 2.87
CA LYS A 287 18.16 9.90 2.88
C LYS A 287 17.03 8.89 2.85
N ALA A 288 15.98 9.08 3.66
CA ALA A 288 14.83 8.18 3.70
C ALA A 288 14.05 8.10 2.38
N ILE A 289 13.71 9.24 1.78
CA ILE A 289 12.99 9.26 0.51
C ILE A 289 13.87 8.75 -0.64
N SER A 290 15.14 9.15 -0.69
CA SER A 290 16.12 8.66 -1.67
C SER A 290 16.28 7.14 -1.55
N THR A 291 16.54 6.60 -0.37
CA THR A 291 16.66 5.14 -0.16
C THR A 291 15.37 4.41 -0.55
N PHE A 292 14.20 4.97 -0.24
CA PHE A 292 12.92 4.39 -0.63
C PHE A 292 12.73 4.31 -2.15
N LEU A 293 12.93 5.41 -2.87
CA LEU A 293 12.76 5.48 -4.33
C LEU A 293 13.88 4.76 -5.10
N ASN A 294 15.04 4.55 -4.48
CA ASN A 294 16.15 3.78 -5.02
C ASN A 294 16.03 2.26 -4.90
N ARG A 295 15.03 1.74 -4.17
CA ARG A 295 14.86 0.30 -3.99
C ARG A 295 14.83 -0.40 -5.35
N ALA A 296 15.52 -1.54 -5.43
CA ALA A 296 15.74 -2.27 -6.69
C ALA A 296 14.43 -2.50 -7.48
N TYR A 297 13.31 -2.69 -6.78
CA TYR A 297 11.99 -2.83 -7.41
C TYR A 297 11.65 -1.63 -8.33
N PHE A 298 11.85 -0.39 -7.88
CA PHE A 298 11.57 0.81 -8.67
C PHE A 298 12.49 0.99 -9.88
N ARG A 299 13.65 0.32 -9.89
CA ARG A 299 14.59 0.33 -11.02
C ARG A 299 14.21 -0.69 -12.12
N ASN A 300 13.20 -1.52 -11.89
CA ASN A 300 12.72 -2.50 -12.86
C ASN A 300 11.50 -1.98 -13.63
N ALA A 301 11.75 -1.18 -14.68
CA ALA A 301 10.69 -0.55 -15.48
C ALA A 301 9.64 -1.54 -15.99
N TRP A 302 10.05 -2.74 -16.43
CA TRP A 302 9.13 -3.77 -16.91
C TRP A 302 8.14 -4.23 -15.83
N MET A 303 8.57 -4.34 -14.57
CA MET A 303 7.68 -4.71 -13.45
C MET A 303 6.67 -3.62 -13.17
N LEU A 304 7.12 -2.36 -13.20
CA LEU A 304 6.26 -1.19 -13.00
C LEU A 304 5.23 -1.07 -14.13
N ASP A 305 5.65 -1.27 -15.38
CA ASP A 305 4.78 -1.20 -16.55
C ASP A 305 3.69 -2.29 -16.53
N ASP A 306 4.05 -3.52 -16.14
CA ASP A 306 3.05 -4.58 -15.99
C ASP A 306 2.15 -4.33 -14.79
N MET A 307 2.70 -3.87 -13.66
CA MET A 307 1.92 -3.53 -12.46
C MET A 307 0.96 -2.36 -12.71
N ALA A 308 1.27 -1.44 -13.62
CA ALA A 308 0.38 -0.36 -14.02
C ALA A 308 -0.95 -0.86 -14.62
N LEU A 309 -1.01 -2.11 -15.12
CA LEU A 309 -2.23 -2.76 -15.60
C LEU A 309 -3.21 -3.12 -14.47
N ALA A 310 -2.75 -3.13 -13.22
CA ALA A 310 -3.58 -3.45 -12.08
C ALA A 310 -4.67 -2.40 -11.85
N ARG A 311 -5.87 -2.86 -11.43
CA ARG A 311 -6.94 -1.94 -10.99
C ARG A 311 -6.48 -1.07 -9.83
N PHE A 312 -5.73 -1.65 -8.90
CA PHE A 312 -5.16 -0.95 -7.76
C PHE A 312 -3.72 -1.40 -7.49
N PRO A 313 -2.71 -0.68 -8.01
CA PRO A 313 -1.32 -0.93 -7.65
C PRO A 313 -0.99 -0.41 -6.24
N ALA A 314 -0.23 -1.17 -5.46
CA ALA A 314 0.26 -0.76 -4.15
C ALA A 314 1.66 -1.30 -3.91
N PHE A 315 2.40 -0.67 -3.00
CA PHE A 315 3.76 -1.05 -2.65
C PHE A 315 3.82 -1.41 -1.17
N LEU A 316 4.40 -2.56 -0.85
CA LEU A 316 4.54 -3.08 0.51
C LEU A 316 6.04 -3.10 0.87
N VAL A 317 6.41 -2.44 1.96
CA VAL A 317 7.74 -2.49 2.56
C VAL A 317 7.60 -2.93 4.02
N ALA A 318 8.24 -4.03 4.39
CA ALA A 318 7.95 -4.71 5.65
C ALA A 318 6.43 -4.89 5.88
N ASP A 319 5.85 -4.27 6.89
CA ASP A 319 4.43 -4.32 7.23
C ASP A 319 3.65 -3.05 6.84
N GLU A 320 4.29 -2.10 6.15
CA GLU A 320 3.72 -0.83 5.75
C GLU A 320 3.38 -0.81 4.25
N ILE A 321 2.15 -0.42 3.92
CA ILE A 321 1.66 -0.34 2.54
C ILE A 321 1.40 1.11 2.13
N VAL A 322 1.83 1.44 0.91
CA VAL A 322 1.67 2.74 0.27
C VAL A 322 0.98 2.55 -1.08
N SER A 323 0.02 3.41 -1.39
CA SER A 323 -0.65 3.35 -2.69
C SER A 323 0.22 3.97 -3.79
N TRP A 324 0.04 3.54 -5.03
CA TRP A 324 0.72 4.16 -6.17
C TRP A 324 0.42 5.65 -6.32
N LYS A 325 -0.78 6.10 -5.92
CA LYS A 325 -1.17 7.52 -5.94
C LYS A 325 -0.29 8.36 -5.02
N GLN A 326 0.05 7.83 -3.84
CA GLN A 326 0.94 8.51 -2.89
C GLN A 326 2.34 8.67 -3.48
N ILE A 327 2.86 7.63 -4.15
CA ILE A 327 4.16 7.71 -4.84
C ILE A 327 4.11 8.69 -6.03
N LEU A 328 3.01 8.70 -6.79
CA LEU A 328 2.82 9.66 -7.89
C LEU A 328 2.80 11.12 -7.37
N ARG A 329 2.06 11.37 -6.29
CA ARG A 329 1.97 12.70 -5.66
C ARG A 329 3.32 13.15 -5.12
N LEU A 330 4.08 12.25 -4.49
CA LEU A 330 5.47 12.49 -4.11
C LEU A 330 6.34 12.88 -5.33
N ASN A 331 6.23 12.15 -6.45
CA ASN A 331 6.99 12.48 -7.66
C ASN A 331 6.62 13.87 -8.19
N ARG A 332 5.32 14.17 -8.31
CA ARG A 332 4.83 15.47 -8.82
C ARG A 332 5.35 16.63 -7.98
N VAL A 333 5.27 16.51 -6.65
CA VAL A 333 5.75 17.59 -5.78
C VAL A 333 7.27 17.75 -5.85
N ASN A 334 8.01 16.64 -5.88
CA ASN A 334 9.46 16.72 -6.05
C ASN A 334 9.81 17.40 -7.39
N GLU A 335 9.02 17.23 -8.44
CA GLU A 335 9.27 17.78 -9.77
C GLU A 335 9.01 19.29 -9.75
N ASP A 336 7.88 19.69 -9.18
CA ASP A 336 7.51 21.10 -8.99
C ASP A 336 8.56 21.86 -8.16
N ILE A 337 9.03 21.29 -7.04
CA ILE A 337 10.12 21.86 -6.23
C ILE A 337 11.43 21.95 -7.04
N LYS A 338 11.76 20.91 -7.82
CA LYS A 338 13.00 20.91 -8.59
C LYS A 338 12.99 21.92 -9.72
N ASP A 339 11.85 22.13 -10.37
CA ASP A 339 11.74 23.03 -11.52
C ASP A 339 11.57 24.49 -11.10
N HIS A 340 10.89 24.75 -9.99
CA HIS A 340 10.52 26.12 -9.59
C HIS A 340 11.13 26.57 -8.25
N GLY A 341 11.60 25.65 -7.40
CA GLY A 341 12.06 25.94 -6.04
C GLY A 341 10.87 26.04 -5.09
N ALA A 342 11.11 26.06 -3.78
CA ALA A 342 10.02 26.23 -2.82
C ALA A 342 10.51 26.97 -1.58
N GLU A 343 9.75 27.97 -1.14
CA GLU A 343 10.13 28.82 0.00
C GLU A 343 10.30 28.01 1.30
N MET A 344 9.51 26.94 1.45
CA MET A 344 9.52 26.04 2.61
C MET A 344 10.42 24.81 2.43
N PHE A 345 11.25 24.77 1.37
CA PHE A 345 12.15 23.65 1.12
C PHE A 345 13.60 24.14 0.94
N PRO A 346 14.60 23.51 1.59
CA PRO A 346 15.98 23.95 1.45
C PRO A 346 16.51 23.83 0.01
N ASP A 347 16.98 24.95 -0.55
CA ASP A 347 17.51 25.00 -1.92
C ASP A 347 18.68 24.04 -2.18
N ASN A 348 19.49 23.76 -1.15
CA ASN A 348 20.60 22.81 -1.24
C ASN A 348 20.14 21.34 -1.30
N LEU A 349 18.87 21.02 -1.02
CA LEU A 349 18.30 19.69 -1.23
C LEU A 349 17.64 19.54 -2.59
N ARG A 350 17.28 20.66 -3.24
CA ARG A 350 16.48 20.70 -4.48
C ARG A 350 17.05 19.84 -5.61
N HIS A 351 18.37 19.89 -5.79
CA HIS A 351 19.06 19.16 -6.85
C HIS A 351 19.25 17.67 -6.54
N LEU A 352 19.05 17.26 -5.29
CA LEU A 352 19.16 15.87 -4.86
C LEU A 352 17.83 15.12 -4.99
N LEU A 353 16.70 15.82 -5.12
CA LEU A 353 15.38 15.20 -5.23
C LEU A 353 15.34 14.10 -6.29
N GLU A 354 14.84 12.94 -5.87
CA GLU A 354 14.73 11.73 -6.67
C GLU A 354 13.28 11.43 -7.06
N TYR A 355 13.15 10.60 -8.11
CA TYR A 355 11.89 10.27 -8.75
C TYR A 355 11.84 8.80 -9.17
N MET A 356 10.64 8.26 -9.25
CA MET A 356 10.41 7.10 -10.09
C MET A 356 10.77 7.41 -11.54
N PRO A 357 11.20 6.41 -12.33
CA PRO A 357 11.46 6.61 -13.75
C PRO A 357 10.25 7.23 -14.48
N LEU A 358 10.48 8.32 -15.22
CA LEU A 358 9.43 9.08 -15.90
C LEU A 358 8.54 8.20 -16.79
N ASN A 359 9.15 7.26 -17.52
CA ASN A 359 8.40 6.32 -18.35
C ASN A 359 7.39 5.50 -17.54
N SER A 360 7.77 5.02 -16.36
CA SER A 360 6.87 4.26 -15.49
C SER A 360 5.75 5.13 -14.95
N VAL A 361 6.04 6.38 -14.55
CA VAL A 361 5.03 7.36 -14.16
C VAL A 361 4.00 7.58 -15.27
N CYS A 362 4.46 7.81 -16.50
CA CYS A 362 3.61 7.95 -17.68
C CYS A 362 2.76 6.70 -17.94
N THR A 363 3.33 5.49 -17.77
CA THR A 363 2.57 4.24 -17.92
C THR A 363 1.45 4.12 -16.88
N PHE A 364 1.71 4.44 -15.61
CA PHE A 364 0.68 4.42 -14.55
C PHE A 364 -0.45 5.41 -14.85
N LEU A 365 -0.12 6.64 -15.21
CA LEU A 365 -1.09 7.68 -15.56
C LEU A 365 -1.95 7.26 -16.75
N LYS A 366 -1.31 6.82 -17.84
CA LYS A 366 -2.01 6.40 -19.06
C LYS A 366 -3.00 5.26 -18.81
N GLU A 367 -2.59 4.22 -18.08
CA GLU A 367 -3.50 3.10 -17.81
C GLU A 367 -4.59 3.50 -16.80
N PHE A 368 -4.32 4.43 -15.89
CA PHE A 368 -5.33 4.97 -14.98
C PHE A 368 -6.41 5.77 -15.72
N GLU A 369 -6.02 6.68 -16.61
CA GLU A 369 -6.95 7.42 -17.46
C GLU A 369 -7.79 6.50 -18.35
N LYS A 370 -7.16 5.47 -18.92
CA LYS A 370 -7.84 4.47 -19.72
C LYS A 370 -8.94 3.76 -18.92
N ARG A 371 -8.64 3.33 -17.69
CA ARG A 371 -9.64 2.71 -16.80
C ARG A 371 -10.80 3.63 -16.47
N GLN A 372 -10.54 4.93 -16.24
CA GLN A 372 -11.63 5.88 -15.98
C GLN A 372 -12.59 6.00 -17.17
N LYS A 373 -12.07 5.94 -18.40
CA LYS A 373 -12.88 5.97 -19.62
C LYS A 373 -13.69 4.70 -19.82
N ASP A 374 -13.10 3.54 -19.49
CA ASP A 374 -13.73 2.23 -19.67
C ASP A 374 -14.86 1.96 -18.63
N ASP A 375 -14.75 2.50 -17.40
CA ASP A 375 -15.70 2.24 -16.31
C ASP A 375 -17.00 3.08 -16.37
N ASN A 376 -17.21 3.95 -17.37
CA ASN A 376 -18.35 4.88 -17.47
C ASN A 376 -18.68 5.60 -16.14
N TYR A 377 -17.62 5.88 -15.36
CA TYR A 377 -17.67 6.33 -13.98
C TYR A 377 -17.21 7.78 -13.90
N VAL A 378 -18.02 8.63 -13.26
CA VAL A 378 -17.65 9.99 -12.88
C VAL A 378 -16.57 9.88 -11.79
N PRO A 379 -15.35 10.40 -12.02
CA PRO A 379 -14.26 10.30 -11.05
C PRO A 379 -14.68 10.83 -9.68
N ALA A 380 -14.32 10.11 -8.62
CA ALA A 380 -14.34 10.64 -7.24
C ALA A 380 -13.24 11.69 -7.03
N MET A 381 -13.18 12.67 -7.93
CA MET A 381 -12.99 14.08 -7.56
C MET A 381 -14.36 14.74 -7.23
N LEU A 382 -15.49 14.06 -7.49
CA LEU A 382 -16.85 14.64 -7.45
C LEU A 382 -17.80 14.06 -6.39
N SER A 383 -17.29 13.49 -5.30
CA SER A 383 -18.15 13.20 -4.13
C SER A 383 -17.36 13.26 -2.83
N ASN A 384 -17.19 14.48 -2.32
CA ASN A 384 -17.21 14.67 -0.88
C ASN A 384 -18.61 15.14 -0.48
N PRO A 385 -19.17 14.67 0.64
CA PRO A 385 -20.28 15.35 1.29
C PRO A 385 -19.72 16.65 1.85
N ASP A 386 -20.11 17.76 1.26
CA ASP A 386 -19.81 19.10 1.75
C ASP A 386 -20.46 19.26 3.15
N PRO A 387 -19.69 19.43 4.25
CA PRO A 387 -20.27 19.78 5.53
C PRO A 387 -20.42 21.30 5.58
N GLY A 388 -21.46 21.82 4.93
CA GLY A 388 -21.90 23.20 5.12
C GLY A 388 -21.84 24.09 3.89
N SER A 389 -22.74 23.85 2.93
CA SER A 389 -23.24 24.92 2.05
C SER A 389 -24.76 24.90 2.06
N GLY A 390 -25.34 25.49 3.11
CA GLY A 390 -26.74 25.88 3.11
C GLY A 390 -26.95 26.92 2.00
N SER A 391 -27.53 26.50 0.88
CA SER A 391 -27.99 27.42 -0.15
C SER A 391 -29.14 28.25 0.43
N PRO A 392 -29.10 29.60 0.41
CA PRO A 392 -30.26 30.39 0.78
C PRO A 392 -31.32 30.22 -0.31
N SER A 393 -32.52 29.83 0.09
CA SER A 393 -33.68 29.72 -0.81
C SER A 393 -33.91 31.06 -1.50
N MET A 394 -34.09 31.03 -2.83
CA MET A 394 -34.64 32.15 -3.60
C MET A 394 -35.95 32.59 -2.95
N VAL A 395 -35.95 33.81 -2.40
CA VAL A 395 -37.18 34.52 -2.03
C VAL A 395 -37.70 35.19 -3.30
N ASP A 396 -38.92 34.81 -3.69
CA ASP A 396 -39.70 35.44 -4.74
C ASP A 396 -39.77 36.96 -4.54
N LEU A 397 -39.29 37.71 -5.53
CA LEU A 397 -39.59 39.14 -5.68
C LEU A 397 -40.74 39.30 -6.69
N PRO A 398 -41.79 40.10 -6.38
CA PRO A 398 -42.92 40.28 -7.30
C PRO A 398 -42.52 41.12 -8.51
N ARG A 399 -43.02 40.74 -9.69
CA ARG A 399 -42.92 41.55 -10.92
C ARG A 399 -43.73 42.85 -10.77
N PRO A 400 -43.21 44.01 -11.22
CA PRO A 400 -44.00 45.22 -11.33
C PRO A 400 -44.85 45.21 -12.62
N LEU A 401 -46.02 45.84 -12.54
CA LEU A 401 -46.82 46.32 -13.67
C LEU A 401 -46.18 47.56 -14.30
#